data_AF-A0A1E3ZBD0-F1
#
_entry.id   AF-A0A1E3ZBD0-F1
#
_cell.length_a   1.000
_cell.length_b   1.000
_cell.length_c   1.000
_cell.angle_alpha   90.00
_cell.angle_beta   90.00
_cell.angle_gamma   90.00
#
_symmetry.space_group_name_H-M   'P 1'
#
loop_
_entity.id
_entity.type
_entity.pdbx_description
1 polymer ?
#
loop_
_entity_poly.entity_id
_entity_poly.type
_entity_poly.pdbx_seq_one_letter_code
_entity_poly.pdbx_strand_id
1 'polypeptide(L)'
;MKGFLSKASLKICCLMLLVPAFPTLKGQSRTGLQAEKISLARASRLVDALPEADPWLRMPDASTLAWSESYIMNALMDLYDATGDTWYLREVASRGTRLLEHRDDRRGVADGSGHIRPAWSMASKYVVAEGALKDEEGNIVVGIRSTPSAYNNFTTVEVIPQSDGRFTLKVRNEHFKRSETYENLSLSDTGERFVKRVVDDPMAPYSTRPGDYHDKKSNLVRIEFIKPGYQGPLPPQQVALSPVPLAFTGYLGVIYHPMLRFSEVVRSHPRLKKLLPYAESFIKAAEESYEDASRRLWREGPLSGEGYYLMCEKGESLPADNVGQPFNYLAKHVCAQLALYRLTGRPEYLERSEKMVNLFKNRLIYDSDKDLYTWNYWYEPMTTTGWKPEDNISHNVKVYEGKARVEDISHGGHDIHMVMAAYKMGIGFDPADIMRFANTFLKNVVTPDRKKITRLVDGSGDYPAYFNSLHQWLVLSEVEPEVARAGEYIYNHRQEETLPFTAKLLAIRR
;
A
#
# COMPACT_ATOMS: atom_id res chain seq x y z
N MET A 1 -32.28 5.58 41.39
CA MET A 1 -31.55 6.68 40.71
C MET A 1 -30.15 6.16 40.42
N LYS A 2 -29.89 5.48 39.29
CA LYS A 2 -29.59 6.01 37.95
C LYS A 2 -28.56 7.16 37.98
N GLY A 3 -27.34 6.88 37.52
CA GLY A 3 -26.26 7.83 37.25
C GLY A 3 -25.07 7.09 36.64
N PHE A 4 -25.20 6.60 35.40
CA PHE A 4 -24.51 7.16 34.22
C PHE A 4 -22.98 7.24 34.34
N LEU A 5 -22.32 6.07 34.23
CA LEU A 5 -20.94 5.99 33.75
C LEU A 5 -20.98 5.94 32.21
N SER A 6 -20.64 7.08 31.62
CA SER A 6 -20.45 7.26 30.19
C SER A 6 -19.35 6.31 29.68
N LYS A 7 -19.75 5.29 28.90
CA LYS A 7 -18.85 4.53 28.03
C LYS A 7 -18.44 5.42 26.86
N ALA A 8 -17.36 6.18 27.03
CA ALA A 8 -16.67 6.81 25.92
C ALA A 8 -15.83 5.73 25.21
N SER A 9 -16.46 5.03 24.27
CA SER A 9 -15.80 4.06 23.39
C SER A 9 -14.68 4.76 22.59
N LEU A 10 -13.45 4.36 22.87
CA LEU A 10 -12.23 4.81 22.20
C LEU A 10 -12.22 4.32 20.73
N LYS A 11 -12.90 5.04 19.83
CA LYS A 11 -12.76 4.81 18.38
C LYS A 11 -11.46 5.46 17.90
N ILE A 12 -10.36 4.72 17.96
CA ILE A 12 -9.12 5.06 17.25
C ILE A 12 -9.37 4.75 15.77
N CYS A 13 -9.37 5.80 14.94
CA CYS A 13 -9.54 5.68 13.50
C CYS A 13 -8.46 4.80 12.90
N CYS A 14 -8.94 3.77 12.20
CA CYS A 14 -8.17 2.78 11.47
C CYS A 14 -7.26 3.45 10.43
N LEU A 15 -5.96 3.15 10.48
CA LEU A 15 -5.18 3.12 9.25
C LEU A 15 -5.45 1.80 8.56
N MET A 16 -6.46 1.81 7.71
CA MET A 16 -6.51 0.90 6.57
C MET A 16 -5.87 1.65 5.41
N LEU A 17 -4.92 0.99 4.75
CA LEU A 17 -4.59 1.31 3.37
C LEU A 17 -5.87 1.06 2.56
N LEU A 18 -6.72 2.08 2.48
CA LEU A 18 -7.82 2.06 1.54
C LEU A 18 -7.17 2.07 0.15
N VAL A 19 -7.17 0.91 -0.49
CA VAL A 19 -7.25 0.81 -1.95
C VAL A 19 -8.27 1.87 -2.36
N PRO A 20 -7.93 2.84 -3.23
CA PRO A 20 -8.94 3.76 -3.72
C PRO A 20 -10.05 2.87 -4.28
N ALA A 21 -11.24 2.98 -3.69
CA ALA A 21 -12.41 2.38 -4.28
C ALA A 21 -12.40 2.84 -5.74
N PHE A 22 -12.41 1.89 -6.68
CA PHE A 22 -12.79 2.18 -8.05
C PHE A 22 -14.01 3.09 -7.98
N PRO A 23 -14.17 4.07 -8.89
CA PRO A 23 -15.44 4.75 -9.00
C PRO A 23 -16.50 3.68 -9.30
N THR A 24 -17.13 3.16 -8.24
CA THR A 24 -18.42 2.52 -8.32
C THR A 24 -19.28 3.63 -8.85
N LEU A 25 -19.78 3.44 -10.08
CA LEU A 25 -20.87 4.25 -10.62
C LEU A 25 -21.85 4.49 -9.48
N LYS A 26 -21.97 5.76 -9.05
CA LYS A 26 -22.85 6.15 -7.95
C LYS A 26 -24.21 5.50 -8.18
N GLY A 27 -24.74 4.90 -7.11
CA GLY A 27 -25.93 4.08 -7.09
C GLY A 27 -27.03 4.56 -8.03
N GLN A 28 -27.24 3.80 -9.08
CA GLN A 28 -28.61 3.49 -9.47
C GLN A 28 -29.03 2.31 -8.61
N SER A 29 -30.14 2.43 -7.88
CA SER A 29 -30.83 1.26 -7.35
C SER A 29 -31.25 0.41 -8.55
N ARG A 30 -30.43 -0.55 -8.94
CA ARG A 30 -30.76 -1.54 -9.97
C ARG A 30 -31.62 -2.64 -9.34
N THR A 31 -32.79 -2.24 -8.86
CA THR A 31 -33.87 -3.20 -8.60
C THR A 31 -34.29 -3.76 -9.96
N GLY A 32 -33.92 -5.01 -10.26
CA GLY A 32 -34.44 -5.74 -11.43
C GLY A 32 -33.44 -6.36 -12.40
N LEU A 33 -32.12 -6.26 -12.19
CA LEU A 33 -31.17 -7.06 -12.99
C LEU A 33 -31.09 -8.47 -12.42
N GLN A 34 -31.49 -9.48 -13.22
CA GLN A 34 -31.17 -10.87 -12.94
C GLN A 34 -29.65 -11.02 -12.85
N ALA A 35 -29.16 -11.82 -11.89
CA ALA A 35 -27.75 -12.16 -11.81
C ALA A 35 -27.34 -12.88 -13.10
N GLU A 36 -26.54 -12.23 -13.95
CA GLU A 36 -25.97 -12.90 -15.11
C GLU A 36 -24.98 -13.96 -14.65
N LYS A 37 -25.09 -15.18 -15.19
CA LYS A 37 -24.09 -16.22 -14.92
C LYS A 37 -22.72 -15.81 -15.46
N ILE A 38 -21.66 -16.27 -14.80
CA ILE A 38 -20.26 -16.13 -15.27
C ILE A 38 -20.16 -16.69 -16.70
N SER A 39 -19.75 -15.85 -17.65
CA SER A 39 -19.62 -16.20 -19.07
C SER A 39 -18.58 -15.33 -19.77
N LEU A 40 -18.06 -15.82 -20.91
CA LEU A 40 -17.16 -15.05 -21.77
C LEU A 40 -17.82 -13.77 -22.30
N ALA A 41 -19.09 -13.83 -22.70
CA ALA A 41 -19.84 -12.65 -23.16
C ALA A 41 -19.89 -11.55 -22.10
N ARG A 42 -20.00 -11.92 -20.82
CA ARG A 42 -19.93 -10.98 -19.70
C ARG A 42 -18.54 -10.39 -19.54
N ALA A 43 -17.50 -11.22 -19.59
CA ALA A 43 -16.12 -10.75 -19.54
C ALA A 43 -15.81 -9.76 -20.68
N SER A 44 -16.25 -10.06 -21.92
CA SER A 44 -16.08 -9.16 -23.07
C SER A 44 -16.71 -7.79 -22.82
N ARG A 45 -17.94 -7.71 -22.30
CA ARG A 45 -18.56 -6.42 -21.96
C ARG A 45 -17.78 -5.63 -20.90
N LEU A 46 -17.22 -6.32 -19.90
CA LEU A 46 -16.40 -5.67 -18.87
C LEU A 46 -15.07 -5.17 -19.43
N VAL A 47 -14.50 -5.88 -20.41
CA VAL A 47 -13.31 -5.46 -21.16
C VAL A 47 -13.62 -4.24 -22.03
N ASP A 48 -14.75 -4.26 -22.76
CA ASP A 48 -15.19 -3.14 -23.60
C ASP A 48 -15.47 -1.86 -22.79
N ALA A 49 -15.80 -2.01 -21.50
CA ALA A 49 -16.04 -0.90 -20.58
C ALA A 49 -14.77 -0.36 -19.90
N LEU A 50 -13.60 -0.95 -20.17
CA LEU A 50 -12.34 -0.47 -19.58
C LEU A 50 -12.01 0.93 -20.11
N PRO A 51 -11.35 1.79 -19.30
CA PRO A 51 -10.86 3.06 -19.78
C PRO A 51 -9.84 2.86 -20.91
N GLU A 52 -10.04 3.56 -22.02
CA GLU A 52 -9.05 3.68 -23.10
C GLU A 52 -7.92 4.64 -22.71
N ALA A 53 -8.27 5.69 -21.97
CA ALA A 53 -7.31 6.70 -21.52
C ALA A 53 -6.33 6.13 -20.48
N ASP A 54 -5.09 6.57 -20.57
CA ASP A 54 -4.04 6.21 -19.62
C ASP A 54 -4.40 6.70 -18.20
N PRO A 55 -4.54 5.80 -17.21
CA PRO A 55 -4.92 6.18 -15.86
C PRO A 55 -3.91 7.11 -15.19
N TRP A 56 -2.63 7.08 -15.59
CA TRP A 56 -1.61 7.98 -15.09
C TRP A 56 -1.91 9.45 -15.40
N LEU A 57 -2.45 9.74 -16.59
CA LEU A 57 -2.74 11.12 -17.01
C LEU A 57 -3.84 11.77 -16.15
N ARG A 58 -4.73 10.96 -15.58
CA ARG A 58 -5.76 11.44 -14.67
C ARG A 58 -5.23 11.67 -13.25
N MET A 59 -4.36 10.78 -12.77
CA MET A 59 -3.78 10.85 -11.43
C MET A 59 -2.35 10.28 -11.48
N PRO A 60 -1.32 11.14 -11.67
CA PRO A 60 0.06 10.73 -11.88
C PRO A 60 0.71 10.29 -10.56
N ASP A 61 0.26 9.16 -10.04
CA ASP A 61 0.68 8.58 -8.77
C ASP A 61 0.81 7.06 -8.93
N ALA A 62 1.91 6.50 -8.45
CA ALA A 62 2.20 5.07 -8.54
C ALA A 62 1.10 4.17 -7.95
N SER A 63 0.33 4.64 -6.96
CA SER A 63 -0.76 3.88 -6.38
C SER A 63 -1.89 3.59 -7.37
N THR A 64 -2.13 4.49 -8.34
CA THR A 64 -3.11 4.27 -9.42
C THR A 64 -2.66 3.12 -10.32
N LEU A 65 -1.37 3.06 -10.66
CA LEU A 65 -0.83 1.99 -11.50
C LEU A 65 -0.87 0.63 -10.78
N ALA A 66 -0.48 0.60 -9.50
CA ALA A 66 -0.45 -0.60 -8.70
C ALA A 66 -1.86 -1.16 -8.42
N TRP A 67 -2.79 -0.32 -7.97
CA TRP A 67 -4.09 -0.78 -7.47
C TRP A 67 -5.25 -0.71 -8.46
N SER A 68 -4.99 -0.23 -9.68
CA SER A 68 -5.98 -0.24 -10.76
C SER A 68 -5.43 -0.98 -11.98
N GLU A 69 -4.45 -0.39 -12.68
CA GLU A 69 -4.01 -0.89 -13.98
C GLU A 69 -3.42 -2.31 -13.90
N SER A 70 -2.71 -2.63 -12.81
CA SER A 70 -2.12 -3.95 -12.61
C SER A 70 -3.18 -5.05 -12.39
N TYR A 71 -4.31 -4.73 -11.75
CA TYR A 71 -5.43 -5.68 -11.63
C TYR A 71 -6.13 -5.92 -12.96
N ILE A 72 -6.25 -4.89 -13.79
CA ILE A 72 -6.76 -5.04 -15.17
C ILE A 72 -5.83 -5.95 -15.97
N MET A 73 -4.52 -5.69 -15.96
CA MET A 73 -3.56 -6.54 -16.68
C MET A 73 -3.57 -7.99 -16.18
N ASN A 74 -3.69 -8.21 -14.87
CA ASN A 74 -3.80 -9.58 -14.35
C ASN A 74 -5.10 -10.27 -14.77
N ALA A 75 -6.22 -9.54 -14.84
CA ALA A 75 -7.48 -10.07 -15.35
C ALA A 75 -7.41 -10.42 -16.85
N LEU A 76 -6.72 -9.60 -17.65
CA LEU A 76 -6.46 -9.91 -19.06
C LEU A 76 -5.61 -11.19 -19.20
N MET A 77 -4.61 -11.38 -18.32
CA MET A 77 -3.86 -12.64 -18.28
C MET A 77 -4.74 -13.84 -17.88
N ASP A 78 -5.68 -13.68 -16.94
CA ASP A 78 -6.65 -14.73 -16.61
C ASP A 78 -7.60 -15.05 -17.78
N LEU A 79 -8.00 -14.04 -18.56
CA LEU A 79 -8.79 -14.26 -19.77
C LEU A 79 -8.00 -14.96 -20.88
N TYR A 80 -6.69 -14.68 -21.00
CA TYR A 80 -5.82 -15.46 -21.86
C TYR A 80 -5.77 -16.93 -21.42
N ASP A 81 -5.62 -17.20 -20.13
CA ASP A 81 -5.62 -18.57 -19.60
C ASP A 81 -6.95 -19.28 -19.86
N ALA A 82 -8.08 -18.58 -19.77
CA ALA A 82 -9.40 -19.14 -20.05
C ALA A 82 -9.65 -19.44 -21.55
N THR A 83 -9.10 -18.63 -22.46
CA THR A 83 -9.51 -18.64 -23.88
C THR A 83 -8.41 -19.04 -24.85
N GLY A 84 -7.14 -18.85 -24.49
CA GLY A 84 -6.00 -18.90 -25.40
C GLY A 84 -5.93 -17.74 -26.39
N ASP A 85 -6.79 -16.73 -26.30
CA ASP A 85 -6.83 -15.61 -27.25
C ASP A 85 -5.67 -14.63 -27.01
N THR A 86 -4.76 -14.59 -27.99
CA THR A 86 -3.58 -13.71 -27.99
C THR A 86 -3.90 -12.21 -28.02
N TRP A 87 -5.15 -11.80 -28.27
CA TRP A 87 -5.58 -10.42 -28.13
C TRP A 87 -5.33 -9.90 -26.72
N TYR A 88 -5.67 -10.68 -25.69
CA TYR A 88 -5.44 -10.29 -24.29
C TYR A 88 -3.95 -10.08 -23.99
N LEU A 89 -3.07 -10.88 -24.57
CA LEU A 89 -1.62 -10.70 -24.45
C LEU A 89 -1.14 -9.40 -25.12
N ARG A 90 -1.69 -9.05 -26.29
CA ARG A 90 -1.36 -7.77 -26.95
C ARG A 90 -1.78 -6.57 -26.11
N GLU A 91 -2.95 -6.66 -25.44
CA GLU A 91 -3.40 -5.63 -24.52
C GLU A 91 -2.48 -5.49 -23.31
N VAL A 92 -2.03 -6.60 -22.71
CA VAL A 92 -1.06 -6.56 -21.61
C VAL A 92 0.28 -5.98 -22.08
N ALA A 93 0.75 -6.32 -23.28
CA ALA A 93 1.97 -5.73 -23.85
C ALA A 93 1.85 -4.20 -24.03
N SER A 94 0.72 -3.74 -24.59
CA SER A 94 0.42 -2.33 -24.81
C SER A 94 0.35 -1.55 -23.48
N ARG A 95 -0.44 -2.05 -22.52
CA ARG A 95 -0.62 -1.45 -21.19
C ARG A 95 0.66 -1.46 -20.36
N GLY A 96 1.37 -2.59 -20.34
CA GLY A 96 2.64 -2.72 -19.62
C GLY A 96 3.73 -1.81 -20.18
N THR A 97 3.77 -1.60 -21.51
CA THR A 97 4.72 -0.65 -22.13
C THR A 97 4.44 0.78 -21.67
N ARG A 98 3.17 1.20 -21.64
CA ARG A 98 2.79 2.51 -21.10
C ARG A 98 3.16 2.67 -19.63
N LEU A 99 2.98 1.64 -18.79
CA LEU A 99 3.44 1.71 -17.40
C LEU A 99 4.95 2.00 -17.32
N LEU A 100 5.76 1.35 -18.16
CA LEU A 100 7.22 1.57 -18.14
C LEU A 100 7.60 3.00 -18.53
N GLU A 101 6.86 3.65 -19.43
CA GLU A 101 7.06 5.06 -19.79
C GLU A 101 6.85 6.02 -18.61
N HIS A 102 6.03 5.61 -17.63
CA HIS A 102 5.77 6.42 -16.43
C HIS A 102 6.81 6.28 -15.31
N ARG A 103 7.82 5.41 -15.48
CA ARG A 103 8.89 5.31 -14.49
C ARG A 103 9.64 6.64 -14.37
N ASP A 104 10.09 6.91 -13.16
CA ASP A 104 10.78 8.14 -12.80
C ASP A 104 12.09 8.30 -13.58
N ASP A 105 12.83 7.22 -13.83
CA ASP A 105 14.03 7.21 -14.69
C ASP A 105 13.76 7.50 -16.17
N ARG A 106 12.56 7.19 -16.66
CA ARG A 106 12.14 7.55 -18.03
C ARG A 106 11.66 8.98 -18.13
N ARG A 107 11.11 9.52 -17.03
CA ARG A 107 10.61 10.89 -16.95
C ARG A 107 11.64 11.90 -16.45
N GLY A 108 12.80 11.43 -15.98
CA GLY A 108 13.84 12.29 -15.39
C GLY A 108 13.40 12.92 -14.06
N VAL A 109 12.52 12.27 -13.31
CA VAL A 109 11.96 12.79 -12.06
C VAL A 109 12.70 12.20 -10.87
N ALA A 110 13.23 13.07 -10.00
CA ALA A 110 13.83 12.63 -8.75
C ALA A 110 12.76 12.41 -7.67
N ASP A 111 13.00 11.44 -6.78
CA ASP A 111 12.22 11.31 -5.56
C ASP A 111 12.69 12.31 -4.48
N GLY A 112 12.08 12.27 -3.29
CA GLY A 112 12.41 13.15 -2.18
C GLY A 112 13.84 13.03 -1.64
N SER A 113 14.61 12.01 -2.05
CA SER A 113 16.04 11.91 -1.75
C SER A 113 16.93 12.65 -2.75
N GLY A 114 16.34 13.21 -3.82
CA GLY A 114 17.06 13.84 -4.92
C GLY A 114 17.57 12.87 -5.98
N HIS A 115 17.29 11.57 -5.86
CA HIS A 115 17.71 10.56 -6.83
C HIS A 115 16.60 10.21 -7.81
N ILE A 116 16.96 10.05 -9.08
CA ILE A 116 16.10 9.48 -10.10
C ILE A 116 16.22 7.96 -10.02
N ARG A 117 15.09 7.26 -9.84
CA ARG A 117 15.08 5.82 -9.59
C ARG A 117 14.33 5.04 -10.68
N PRO A 118 14.69 3.76 -10.94
CA PRO A 118 13.98 2.87 -11.86
C PRO A 118 12.66 2.37 -11.26
N ALA A 119 11.76 3.27 -10.86
CA ALA A 119 10.51 2.96 -10.17
C ALA A 119 9.45 4.03 -10.47
N TRP A 120 8.32 4.00 -9.77
CA TRP A 120 7.25 5.02 -9.90
C TRP A 120 7.07 5.75 -8.58
N SER A 121 7.11 7.08 -8.63
CA SER A 121 6.89 7.89 -7.44
C SER A 121 5.41 7.99 -7.09
N MET A 122 5.14 7.95 -5.79
CA MET A 122 3.89 8.41 -5.18
C MET A 122 4.14 9.73 -4.47
N ALA A 123 3.18 10.66 -4.59
CA ALA A 123 3.33 12.02 -4.05
C ALA A 123 1.97 12.57 -3.58
N SER A 124 1.09 11.70 -3.08
CA SER A 124 -0.26 12.08 -2.69
C SER A 124 -0.56 11.72 -1.23
N LYS A 125 -1.42 10.71 -1.02
CA LYS A 125 -2.10 10.47 0.24
C LYS A 125 -1.17 10.06 1.38
N TYR A 126 -0.13 9.26 1.15
CA TYR A 126 0.56 8.55 2.26
C TYR A 126 1.96 9.06 2.57
N VAL A 127 2.45 10.00 1.77
CA VAL A 127 3.76 10.59 1.97
C VAL A 127 3.69 11.70 3.01
N VAL A 128 4.81 11.96 3.67
CA VAL A 128 5.00 13.20 4.41
C VAL A 128 5.00 14.38 3.42
N ALA A 129 4.70 15.56 3.93
CA ALA A 129 4.74 16.80 3.19
C ALA A 129 5.65 17.79 3.92
N GLU A 130 6.22 18.71 3.17
CA GLU A 130 7.14 19.71 3.68
C GLU A 130 6.76 21.12 3.23
N GLY A 131 7.24 22.10 3.99
CA GLY A 131 7.09 23.52 3.71
C GLY A 131 8.24 24.28 4.32
N ALA A 132 8.34 25.56 4.00
CA ALA A 132 9.42 26.40 4.48
C ALA A 132 8.91 27.80 4.79
N LEU A 133 9.25 28.31 5.97
CA LEU A 133 9.08 29.71 6.34
C LEU A 133 10.34 30.49 5.97
N LYS A 134 10.12 31.67 5.42
CA LYS A 134 11.17 32.54 4.91
C LYS A 134 11.29 33.82 5.75
N ASP A 135 12.48 34.40 5.78
CA ASP A 135 12.71 35.76 6.31
C ASP A 135 12.24 36.84 5.31
N GLU A 136 12.43 38.11 5.66
CA GLU A 136 12.04 39.26 4.83
C GLU A 136 12.83 39.32 3.51
N GLU A 137 14.05 38.80 3.51
CA GLU A 137 14.90 38.67 2.32
C GLU A 137 14.56 37.45 1.44
N GLY A 138 13.63 36.61 1.88
CA GLY A 138 13.18 35.43 1.16
C GLY A 138 14.05 34.18 1.36
N ASN A 139 15.02 34.21 2.26
CA ASN A 139 15.81 33.03 2.63
C ASN A 139 14.99 32.08 3.50
N ILE A 140 15.16 30.78 3.30
CA ILE A 140 14.52 29.77 4.14
C ILE A 140 15.22 29.75 5.50
N VAL A 141 14.46 29.96 6.57
CA VAL A 141 14.97 29.96 7.95
C VAL A 141 14.44 28.78 8.76
N VAL A 142 13.20 28.38 8.51
CA VAL A 142 12.52 27.28 9.20
C VAL A 142 11.90 26.33 8.17
N GLY A 143 12.30 25.06 8.22
CA GLY A 143 11.62 23.95 7.56
C GLY A 143 10.47 23.44 8.41
N ILE A 144 9.40 23.02 7.74
CA ILE A 144 8.21 22.44 8.31
C ILE A 144 8.04 21.05 7.71
N ARG A 145 7.82 20.06 8.55
CA ARG A 145 7.54 18.70 8.10
C ARG A 145 6.28 18.15 8.74
N SER A 146 5.43 17.51 7.94
CA SER A 146 4.20 16.92 8.45
C SER A 146 4.47 15.69 9.32
N THR A 147 3.65 15.46 10.33
CA THR A 147 3.74 14.30 11.23
C THR A 147 2.66 13.22 11.05
N PRO A 148 1.44 13.49 10.53
CA PRO A 148 0.45 12.45 10.29
C PRO A 148 0.87 11.42 9.24
N SER A 149 0.20 10.26 9.30
CA SER A 149 0.49 9.19 8.36
C SER A 149 -0.02 9.40 6.92
N ALA A 150 -0.89 10.39 6.71
CA ALA A 150 -1.55 10.59 5.43
C ALA A 150 -2.19 11.99 5.30
N TYR A 151 -2.60 12.35 4.08
CA TYR A 151 -3.30 13.58 3.71
C TYR A 151 -2.55 14.85 4.13
N ASN A 152 -1.22 14.76 4.14
CA ASN A 152 -0.34 15.83 4.60
C ASN A 152 -0.33 17.03 3.65
N ASN A 153 -0.60 16.79 2.36
CA ASN A 153 -0.73 17.81 1.31
C ASN A 153 -1.98 18.71 1.46
N PHE A 154 -2.88 18.41 2.40
CA PHE A 154 -4.02 19.27 2.77
C PHE A 154 -3.69 20.19 3.95
N THR A 155 -2.42 20.29 4.34
CA THR A 155 -1.97 21.09 5.48
C THR A 155 -1.47 22.46 5.02
N THR A 156 -1.94 23.51 5.68
CA THR A 156 -1.43 24.88 5.53
C THR A 156 -0.89 25.40 6.85
N VAL A 157 0.11 26.27 6.76
CA VAL A 157 0.72 26.97 7.89
C VAL A 157 0.72 28.46 7.62
N GLU A 158 0.22 29.25 8.55
CA GLU A 158 0.13 30.70 8.49
C GLU A 158 0.93 31.32 9.65
N VAL A 159 1.74 32.32 9.33
CA VAL A 159 2.49 33.14 10.28
C VAL A 159 1.85 34.53 10.35
N ILE A 160 1.50 34.96 11.55
CA ILE A 160 0.96 36.29 11.85
C ILE A 160 1.96 37.00 12.77
N PRO A 161 2.77 37.94 12.27
CA PRO A 161 3.80 38.62 13.05
C PRO A 161 3.20 39.58 14.08
N GLN A 162 3.94 39.83 15.15
CA GLN A 162 3.60 40.78 16.22
C GLN A 162 4.69 41.86 16.31
N SER A 163 4.35 43.02 16.90
CA SER A 163 5.21 44.20 16.91
C SER A 163 6.50 44.06 17.74
N ASP A 164 6.59 43.06 18.60
CA ASP A 164 7.75 42.78 19.47
C ASP A 164 8.68 41.69 18.91
N GLY A 165 8.51 41.31 17.63
CA GLY A 165 9.30 40.26 16.97
C GLY A 165 8.81 38.84 17.27
N ARG A 166 7.75 38.69 18.07
CA ARG A 166 7.03 37.41 18.22
C ARG A 166 6.06 37.18 17.06
N PHE A 167 5.47 36.00 17.01
CA PHE A 167 4.47 35.67 16.01
C PHE A 167 3.46 34.64 16.50
N THR A 168 2.31 34.61 15.86
CA THR A 168 1.34 33.53 15.98
C THR A 168 1.50 32.58 14.79
N LEU A 169 1.53 31.28 15.07
CA LEU A 169 1.51 30.22 14.04
C LEU A 169 0.14 29.53 14.05
N LYS A 170 -0.51 29.48 12.89
CA LYS A 170 -1.73 28.70 12.69
C LYS A 170 -1.46 27.56 11.72
N VAL A 171 -1.81 26.34 12.11
CA VAL A 171 -1.67 25.14 11.28
C VAL A 171 -3.06 24.56 11.06
N ARG A 172 -3.42 24.26 9.81
CA ARG A 172 -4.74 23.71 9.47
C ARG A 172 -4.58 22.54 8.52
N ASN A 173 -5.32 21.47 8.76
CA ASN A 173 -5.51 20.39 7.79
C ASN A 173 -6.99 20.24 7.45
N GLU A 174 -7.33 20.44 6.18
CA GLU A 174 -8.72 20.43 5.73
C GLU A 174 -9.35 19.03 5.74
N HIS A 175 -8.57 18.00 5.37
CA HIS A 175 -9.03 16.63 5.34
C HIS A 175 -9.43 16.14 6.75
N PHE A 176 -8.55 16.37 7.73
CA PHE A 176 -8.78 15.97 9.10
C PHE A 176 -9.70 16.92 9.88
N LYS A 177 -10.11 18.05 9.29
CA LYS A 177 -10.92 19.10 9.94
C LYS A 177 -10.28 19.51 11.28
N ARG A 178 -8.98 19.79 11.24
CA ARG A 178 -8.18 20.14 12.42
C ARG A 178 -7.52 21.49 12.23
N SER A 179 -7.57 22.31 13.27
CA SER A 179 -6.81 23.56 13.37
C SER A 179 -5.99 23.59 14.66
N GLU A 180 -4.80 24.16 14.59
CA GLU A 180 -3.89 24.34 15.72
C GLU A 180 -3.39 25.78 15.71
N THR A 181 -3.49 26.49 16.83
CA THR A 181 -3.03 27.87 16.98
C THR A 181 -2.03 27.97 18.12
N TYR A 182 -0.91 28.64 17.85
CA TYR A 182 0.19 28.87 18.78
C TYR A 182 0.51 30.36 18.83
N GLU A 183 0.38 31.01 19.98
CA GLU A 183 0.51 32.46 20.08
C GLU A 183 1.86 32.89 20.66
N ASN A 184 2.31 34.11 20.39
CA ASN A 184 3.49 34.69 21.07
C ASN A 184 4.77 33.82 20.96
N LEU A 185 4.96 33.15 19.82
CA LEU A 185 6.12 32.32 19.53
C LEU A 185 7.37 33.15 19.25
N SER A 186 8.53 32.56 19.50
CA SER A 186 9.84 33.14 19.22
C SER A 186 10.74 32.15 18.48
N LEU A 187 11.68 32.67 17.67
CA LEU A 187 12.75 31.88 17.06
C LEU A 187 13.99 31.75 17.95
N SER A 188 14.06 32.44 19.09
CA SER A 188 15.15 32.31 20.05
C SER A 188 15.04 31.01 20.85
N ASP A 189 16.10 30.19 20.84
CA ASP A 189 16.18 28.89 21.51
C ASP A 189 16.24 28.99 23.04
N THR A 190 16.69 30.12 23.56
CA THR A 190 16.69 30.49 24.98
C THR A 190 15.33 30.99 25.48
N GLY A 191 14.43 31.39 24.58
CA GLY A 191 13.11 31.90 24.93
C GLY A 191 12.14 30.81 25.41
N GLU A 192 11.30 31.12 26.40
CA GLU A 192 10.28 30.20 26.91
C GLU A 192 9.28 29.76 25.82
N ARG A 193 8.99 30.67 24.88
CA ARG A 193 8.11 30.44 23.74
C ARG A 193 8.86 30.08 22.45
N PHE A 194 10.04 29.47 22.57
CA PHE A 194 10.77 28.96 21.42
C PHE A 194 9.89 28.04 20.58
N VAL A 195 9.71 28.35 19.29
CA VAL A 195 8.72 27.71 18.41
C VAL A 195 8.85 26.20 18.38
N LYS A 196 10.08 25.67 18.28
CA LYS A 196 10.31 24.22 18.27
C LYS A 196 9.84 23.56 19.57
N ARG A 197 10.11 24.23 20.71
CA ARG A 197 9.74 23.73 22.04
C ARG A 197 8.24 23.78 22.27
N VAL A 198 7.52 24.75 21.69
CA VAL A 198 6.07 24.87 21.85
C VAL A 198 5.33 23.95 20.87
N VAL A 199 5.75 23.92 19.60
CA VAL A 199 5.04 23.22 18.52
C VAL A 199 5.34 21.73 18.51
N ASP A 200 6.60 21.31 18.57
CA ASP A 200 6.95 19.91 18.32
C ASP A 200 6.43 18.98 19.42
N ASP A 201 5.76 17.90 19.02
CA ASP A 201 5.48 16.75 19.86
C ASP A 201 6.43 15.59 19.52
N PRO A 202 7.40 15.23 20.38
CA PRO A 202 8.19 14.01 20.18
C PRO A 202 7.34 12.74 20.35
N MET A 203 6.12 12.85 20.88
CA MET A 203 5.15 11.77 21.05
C MET A 203 3.98 11.89 20.07
N ALA A 204 4.13 12.70 19.00
CA ALA A 204 3.09 12.91 18.00
C ALA A 204 2.51 11.55 17.55
N PRO A 205 1.19 11.34 17.67
CA PRO A 205 0.59 10.08 17.28
C PRO A 205 0.66 9.93 15.76
N TYR A 206 0.77 8.67 15.30
CA TYR A 206 0.74 8.29 13.89
C TYR A 206 -0.53 8.75 13.15
N SER A 207 -1.62 9.03 13.87
CA SER A 207 -2.91 9.52 13.36
C SER A 207 -3.33 10.79 14.07
N THR A 208 -4.12 11.64 13.41
CA THR A 208 -4.64 12.88 14.01
C THR A 208 -6.17 12.87 14.18
N ARG A 209 -6.70 13.83 14.96
CA ARG A 209 -8.13 13.96 15.28
C ARG A 209 -8.65 15.37 14.93
N PRO A 210 -9.92 15.50 14.49
CA PRO A 210 -10.54 16.79 14.21
C PRO A 210 -10.62 17.66 15.46
N GLY A 211 -10.87 18.96 15.24
CA GLY A 211 -11.11 19.96 16.27
C GLY A 211 -10.12 21.13 16.23
N ASP A 212 -10.34 22.07 17.13
CA ASP A 212 -9.56 23.30 17.26
C ASP A 212 -8.72 23.24 18.54
N TYR A 213 -7.41 23.43 18.39
CA TYR A 213 -6.43 23.23 19.46
C TYR A 213 -5.62 24.52 19.64
N HIS A 214 -5.49 24.99 20.87
CA HIS A 214 -4.72 26.18 21.22
C HIS A 214 -3.57 25.79 22.15
N ASP A 215 -2.34 26.16 21.79
CA ASP A 215 -1.11 25.94 22.57
C ASP A 215 -0.90 24.50 23.09
N LYS A 216 -1.42 23.52 22.32
CA LYS A 216 -1.16 22.09 22.50
C LYS A 216 -0.16 21.64 21.45
N LYS A 217 0.75 20.74 21.82
CA LYS A 217 1.74 20.18 20.88
C LYS A 217 1.08 19.70 19.59
N SER A 218 1.78 19.90 18.48
CA SER A 218 1.23 19.68 17.15
C SER A 218 1.13 18.20 16.81
N ASN A 219 -0.02 17.82 16.25
CA ASN A 219 -0.23 16.53 15.61
C ASN A 219 -0.31 16.68 14.09
N LEU A 220 0.14 17.81 13.53
CA LEU A 220 0.13 18.09 12.11
C LEU A 220 1.54 18.33 11.57
N VAL A 221 2.39 19.04 12.32
CA VAL A 221 3.70 19.47 11.86
C VAL A 221 4.76 19.38 12.94
N ARG A 222 6.01 19.39 12.51
CA ARG A 222 7.21 19.64 13.32
C ARG A 222 8.11 20.67 12.65
N ILE A 223 8.97 21.28 13.45
CA ILE A 223 9.83 22.38 13.06
C ILE A 223 11.29 21.91 12.97
N GLU A 224 11.91 22.17 11.82
CA GLU A 224 13.32 21.89 11.55
C GLU A 224 14.02 23.20 11.19
N PHE A 225 15.01 23.64 11.98
CA PHE A 225 15.72 24.90 11.71
C PHE A 225 16.76 24.70 10.61
N ILE A 226 16.59 25.41 9.49
CA ILE A 226 17.53 25.38 8.35
C ILE A 226 18.69 26.35 8.59
N LYS A 227 18.44 27.48 9.26
CA LYS A 227 19.46 28.44 9.71
C LYS A 227 19.50 28.46 11.24
N PRO A 228 20.31 27.60 11.89
CA PRO A 228 20.41 27.56 13.34
C PRO A 228 20.80 28.93 13.92
N GLY A 229 20.14 29.32 15.03
CA GLY A 229 20.41 30.60 15.70
C GLY A 229 19.81 31.84 15.01
N TYR A 230 19.01 31.68 13.95
CA TYR A 230 18.25 32.80 13.38
C TYR A 230 17.21 33.32 14.39
N GLN A 231 17.23 34.63 14.63
CA GLN A 231 16.35 35.32 15.60
C GLN A 231 15.62 36.52 14.96
N GLY A 232 15.77 36.72 13.66
CA GLY A 232 15.10 37.82 12.95
C GLY A 232 13.58 37.61 12.84
N PRO A 233 12.83 38.65 12.44
CA PRO A 233 11.40 38.54 12.27
C PRO A 233 11.03 37.55 11.16
N LEU A 234 9.81 37.01 11.23
CA LEU A 234 9.16 36.36 10.09
C LEU A 234 8.13 37.33 9.53
N PRO A 235 8.10 37.60 8.21
CA PRO A 235 7.01 38.36 7.60
C PRO A 235 5.71 37.56 7.62
N PRO A 236 4.54 38.22 7.45
CA PRO A 236 3.27 37.54 7.31
C PRO A 236 3.33 36.64 6.08
N GLN A 237 3.03 35.35 6.26
CA GLN A 237 3.12 34.38 5.17
C GLN A 237 2.20 33.19 5.43
N GLN A 238 1.75 32.58 4.33
CA GLN A 238 1.00 31.33 4.35
C GLN A 238 1.64 30.34 3.39
N VAL A 239 1.84 29.11 3.85
CA VAL A 239 2.53 28.05 3.13
C VAL A 239 1.63 26.81 3.12
N ALA A 240 1.35 26.29 1.92
CA ALA A 240 0.79 24.96 1.78
C ALA A 240 1.92 23.93 1.79
N LEU A 241 1.75 22.82 2.51
CA LEU A 241 2.76 21.76 2.50
C LEU A 241 2.69 20.98 1.19
N SER A 242 3.85 20.77 0.59
CA SER A 242 4.02 19.99 -0.64
C SER A 242 4.39 18.55 -0.28
N PRO A 243 3.68 17.54 -0.82
CA PRO A 243 4.06 16.14 -0.60
C PRO A 243 5.47 15.87 -1.12
N VAL A 244 6.27 15.16 -0.33
CA VAL A 244 7.62 14.74 -0.71
C VAL A 244 7.49 13.45 -1.54
N PRO A 245 7.89 13.41 -2.82
CA PRO A 245 7.72 12.22 -3.64
C PRO A 245 8.53 11.03 -3.10
N LEU A 246 8.03 9.81 -3.31
CA LEU A 246 8.75 8.59 -3.00
C LEU A 246 8.59 7.57 -4.10
N ALA A 247 9.72 7.15 -4.68
CA ALA A 247 9.84 5.96 -5.52
C ALA A 247 9.61 4.70 -4.65
N PHE A 248 8.34 4.37 -4.42
CA PHE A 248 7.94 3.40 -3.41
C PHE A 248 8.06 1.97 -3.92
N THR A 249 8.96 1.20 -3.31
CA THR A 249 9.30 -0.15 -3.79
C THR A 249 8.21 -1.18 -3.50
N GLY A 250 7.34 -0.96 -2.52
CA GLY A 250 6.22 -1.87 -2.23
C GLY A 250 5.28 -2.10 -3.43
N TYR A 251 5.25 -1.19 -4.40
CA TYR A 251 4.46 -1.35 -5.63
C TYR A 251 5.15 -2.14 -6.74
N LEU A 252 6.46 -2.39 -6.66
CA LEU A 252 7.19 -3.11 -7.71
C LEU A 252 6.59 -4.49 -7.94
N GLY A 253 6.36 -5.25 -6.86
CA GLY A 253 5.76 -6.58 -6.96
C GLY A 253 4.36 -6.56 -7.58
N VAL A 254 3.54 -5.58 -7.21
CA VAL A 254 2.16 -5.44 -7.71
C VAL A 254 2.16 -5.14 -9.20
N ILE A 255 3.00 -4.18 -9.62
CA ILE A 255 3.08 -3.69 -11.00
C ILE A 255 3.72 -4.73 -11.92
N TYR A 256 4.85 -5.31 -11.51
CA TYR A 256 5.57 -6.26 -12.36
C TYR A 256 4.94 -7.64 -12.42
N HIS A 257 4.13 -8.05 -11.45
CA HIS A 257 3.54 -9.40 -11.44
C HIS A 257 2.81 -9.78 -12.74
N PRO A 258 1.81 -9.02 -13.25
CA PRO A 258 1.14 -9.37 -14.50
C PRO A 258 2.08 -9.28 -15.72
N MET A 259 3.04 -8.36 -15.71
CA MET A 259 4.02 -8.20 -16.79
C MET A 259 4.99 -9.40 -16.87
N LEU A 260 5.45 -9.89 -15.72
CA LEU A 260 6.33 -11.06 -15.65
C LEU A 260 5.57 -12.36 -15.96
N ARG A 261 4.31 -12.48 -15.53
CA ARG A 261 3.44 -13.59 -15.95
C ARG A 261 3.26 -13.62 -17.47
N PHE A 262 3.07 -12.44 -18.10
CA PHE A 262 3.09 -12.30 -19.56
C PHE A 262 4.42 -12.78 -20.15
N SER A 263 5.55 -12.38 -19.57
CA SER A 263 6.87 -12.78 -20.07
C SER A 263 7.11 -14.30 -19.99
N GLU A 264 6.65 -14.96 -18.92
CA GLU A 264 6.71 -16.43 -18.79
C GLU A 264 5.93 -17.11 -19.91
N VAL A 265 4.68 -16.70 -20.13
CA VAL A 265 3.82 -17.23 -21.20
C VAL A 265 4.44 -17.02 -22.58
N VAL A 266 4.97 -15.83 -22.86
CA VAL A 266 5.55 -15.52 -24.18
C VAL A 266 6.81 -16.35 -24.44
N ARG A 267 7.69 -16.51 -23.45
CA ARG A 267 8.91 -17.30 -23.60
C ARG A 267 8.63 -18.80 -23.73
N SER A 268 7.61 -19.32 -23.06
CA SER A 268 7.29 -20.75 -23.10
C SER A 268 6.57 -21.18 -24.39
N HIS A 269 6.19 -20.25 -25.27
CA HIS A 269 5.40 -20.55 -26.47
C HIS A 269 6.00 -19.94 -27.74
N PRO A 270 6.62 -20.75 -28.63
CA PRO A 270 7.24 -20.25 -29.87
C PRO A 270 6.30 -19.45 -30.79
N ARG A 271 5.00 -19.77 -30.77
CA ARG A 271 3.96 -19.04 -31.53
C ARG A 271 3.81 -17.57 -31.13
N LEU A 272 4.29 -17.19 -29.94
CA LEU A 272 4.23 -15.83 -29.39
C LEU A 272 5.49 -15.01 -29.66
N LYS A 273 6.42 -15.48 -30.51
CA LYS A 273 7.70 -14.80 -30.81
C LYS A 273 7.57 -13.30 -31.13
N LYS A 274 6.47 -12.86 -31.74
CA LYS A 274 6.21 -11.43 -32.03
C LYS A 274 6.07 -10.55 -30.77
N LEU A 275 5.70 -11.15 -29.65
CA LEU A 275 5.55 -10.48 -28.35
C LEU A 275 6.83 -10.50 -27.51
N LEU A 276 7.85 -11.24 -27.94
CA LEU A 276 9.10 -11.43 -27.20
C LEU A 276 9.80 -10.09 -26.85
N PRO A 277 9.89 -9.08 -27.74
CA PRO A 277 10.52 -7.81 -27.39
C PRO A 277 9.88 -7.11 -26.18
N TYR A 278 8.56 -7.21 -26.01
CA TYR A 278 7.84 -6.67 -24.85
C TYR A 278 8.14 -7.51 -23.59
N ALA A 279 8.19 -8.83 -23.73
CA ALA A 279 8.51 -9.71 -22.62
C ALA A 279 9.92 -9.42 -22.07
N GLU A 280 10.90 -9.23 -22.96
CA GLU A 280 12.28 -8.90 -22.59
C GLU A 280 12.39 -7.50 -21.97
N SER A 281 11.64 -6.51 -22.48
CA SER A 281 11.64 -5.17 -21.89
C SER A 281 11.07 -5.16 -20.47
N PHE A 282 10.04 -5.97 -20.21
CA PHE A 282 9.43 -6.11 -18.89
C PHE A 282 10.38 -6.77 -17.89
N ILE A 283 11.09 -7.84 -18.32
CA ILE A 283 12.08 -8.52 -17.48
C ILE A 283 13.20 -7.56 -17.12
N LYS A 284 13.80 -6.91 -18.13
CA LYS A 284 14.90 -5.97 -17.93
C LYS A 284 14.50 -4.84 -16.98
N ALA A 285 13.31 -4.26 -17.20
CA ALA A 285 12.82 -3.19 -16.34
C ALA A 285 12.67 -3.67 -14.87
N ALA A 286 12.12 -4.86 -14.65
CA ALA A 286 11.99 -5.43 -13.32
C ALA A 286 13.35 -5.71 -12.67
N GLU A 287 14.34 -6.24 -13.40
CA GLU A 287 15.70 -6.44 -12.90
C GLU A 287 16.33 -5.10 -12.45
N GLU A 288 16.24 -4.04 -13.27
CA GLU A 288 16.73 -2.70 -12.92
C GLU A 288 16.09 -2.15 -11.63
N SER A 289 14.77 -2.32 -11.48
CA SER A 289 14.05 -1.89 -10.28
C SER A 289 14.47 -2.67 -9.03
N TYR A 290 14.62 -3.99 -9.14
CA TYR A 290 15.02 -4.84 -8.02
C TYR A 290 16.50 -4.70 -7.68
N GLU A 291 17.36 -4.36 -8.63
CA GLU A 291 18.76 -4.02 -8.36
C GLU A 291 18.85 -2.78 -7.45
N ASP A 292 18.15 -1.68 -7.78
CA ASP A 292 18.12 -0.49 -6.91
C ASP A 292 17.48 -0.79 -5.56
N ALA A 293 16.29 -1.42 -5.56
CA ALA A 293 15.55 -1.71 -4.34
C ALA A 293 16.35 -2.62 -3.39
N SER A 294 17.02 -3.64 -3.91
CA SER A 294 17.77 -4.59 -3.08
C SER A 294 19.04 -3.99 -2.52
N ARG A 295 19.76 -3.19 -3.30
CA ARG A 295 20.97 -2.49 -2.83
C ARG A 295 20.68 -1.56 -1.64
N ARG A 296 19.50 -0.95 -1.61
CA ARG A 296 19.15 0.10 -0.66
C ARG A 296 18.29 -0.40 0.51
N LEU A 297 17.28 -1.20 0.22
CA LEU A 297 16.17 -1.48 1.15
C LEU A 297 16.13 -2.92 1.66
N TRP A 298 16.88 -3.87 1.09
CA TRP A 298 16.91 -5.25 1.59
C TRP A 298 17.59 -5.32 2.96
N ARG A 299 17.01 -6.10 3.88
CA ARG A 299 17.55 -6.40 5.20
C ARG A 299 17.44 -7.89 5.48
N GLU A 300 18.47 -8.41 6.13
CA GLU A 300 18.49 -9.76 6.70
C GLU A 300 17.83 -9.75 8.08
N GLY A 301 17.24 -10.89 8.47
CA GLY A 301 16.56 -11.04 9.75
C GLY A 301 15.05 -10.75 9.67
N PRO A 302 14.37 -10.56 10.82
CA PRO A 302 14.93 -10.45 12.16
C PRO A 302 15.41 -11.77 12.77
N LEU A 303 14.90 -12.94 12.34
CA LEU A 303 15.45 -14.24 12.71
C LEU A 303 16.37 -14.81 11.63
N SER A 304 17.17 -15.81 11.98
CA SER A 304 18.01 -16.52 11.02
C SER A 304 17.17 -17.12 9.90
N GLY A 305 17.56 -16.88 8.64
CA GLY A 305 16.84 -17.34 7.46
C GLY A 305 15.61 -16.51 7.09
N GLU A 306 15.41 -15.34 7.73
CA GLU A 306 14.40 -14.36 7.36
C GLU A 306 15.03 -13.14 6.66
N GLY A 307 14.20 -12.37 5.96
CA GLY A 307 14.62 -11.13 5.30
C GLY A 307 13.44 -10.37 4.74
N TYR A 308 13.63 -9.06 4.53
CA TYR A 308 12.56 -8.15 4.13
C TYR A 308 13.09 -6.90 3.43
N TYR A 309 12.20 -6.20 2.72
CA TYR A 309 12.46 -4.84 2.24
C TYR A 309 11.95 -3.82 3.25
N LEU A 310 12.67 -2.71 3.42
CA LEU A 310 12.18 -1.53 4.13
C LEU A 310 11.10 -0.79 3.33
N MET A 311 10.21 -0.10 4.03
CA MET A 311 9.24 0.84 3.45
C MET A 311 9.95 1.94 2.65
N CYS A 312 10.99 2.52 3.24
CA CYS A 312 11.93 3.46 2.63
C CYS A 312 13.14 3.63 3.56
N GLU A 313 14.17 4.35 3.14
CA GLU A 313 15.29 4.69 4.03
C GLU A 313 14.83 5.64 5.14
N LYS A 314 15.58 5.66 6.24
CA LYS A 314 15.32 6.57 7.35
C LYS A 314 15.40 8.02 6.86
N GLY A 315 14.38 8.81 7.13
CA GLY A 315 14.28 10.20 6.68
C GLY A 315 13.54 10.41 5.36
N GLU A 316 13.34 9.35 4.57
CA GLU A 316 12.53 9.43 3.34
C GLU A 316 11.04 9.59 3.64
N SER A 317 10.21 9.56 2.61
CA SER A 317 8.89 10.19 2.65
C SER A 317 7.76 9.40 3.34
N LEU A 318 8.02 8.24 3.95
CA LEU A 318 6.97 7.48 4.62
C LEU A 318 6.99 7.66 6.14
N PRO A 319 5.83 7.76 6.80
CA PRO A 319 5.75 7.83 8.25
C PRO A 319 6.43 6.63 8.95
N ALA A 320 6.36 5.44 8.34
CA ALA A 320 7.05 4.22 8.80
C ALA A 320 8.42 4.05 8.12
N ASP A 321 9.19 5.13 7.98
CA ASP A 321 10.54 5.07 7.40
C ASP A 321 11.47 4.17 8.22
N ASN A 322 12.37 3.45 7.55
CA ASN A 322 13.28 2.48 8.16
C ASN A 322 12.59 1.32 8.90
N VAL A 323 11.30 1.09 8.65
CA VAL A 323 10.56 -0.09 9.11
C VAL A 323 10.38 -1.05 7.94
N GLY A 324 10.45 -2.36 8.19
CA GLY A 324 10.21 -3.38 7.18
C GLY A 324 8.81 -3.28 6.59
N GLN A 325 8.59 -3.60 5.32
CA GLN A 325 7.28 -3.54 4.68
C GLN A 325 6.31 -4.58 5.27
N PRO A 326 5.00 -4.30 5.33
CA PRO A 326 3.98 -5.28 5.70
C PRO A 326 3.88 -6.43 4.70
N PHE A 327 3.25 -7.53 5.14
CA PHE A 327 3.27 -8.79 4.38
C PHE A 327 2.67 -8.67 2.99
N ASN A 328 1.62 -7.89 2.82
CA ASN A 328 0.97 -7.73 1.52
C ASN A 328 1.91 -7.19 0.42
N TYR A 329 2.87 -6.32 0.77
CA TYR A 329 3.88 -5.84 -0.18
C TYR A 329 5.00 -6.85 -0.38
N LEU A 330 5.50 -7.45 0.71
CA LEU A 330 6.50 -8.53 0.64
C LEU A 330 5.99 -9.71 -0.19
N ALA A 331 4.71 -10.05 -0.07
CA ALA A 331 4.06 -11.12 -0.81
C ALA A 331 4.11 -10.87 -2.32
N LYS A 332 3.87 -9.63 -2.76
CA LYS A 332 3.99 -9.29 -4.17
C LYS A 332 5.43 -9.20 -4.64
N HIS A 333 6.37 -8.84 -3.76
CA HIS A 333 7.80 -8.98 -4.05
C HIS A 333 8.17 -10.45 -4.29
N VAL A 334 7.72 -11.39 -3.46
CA VAL A 334 7.93 -12.84 -3.66
C VAL A 334 7.37 -13.28 -5.00
N CYS A 335 6.13 -12.93 -5.32
CA CYS A 335 5.52 -13.33 -6.61
C CYS A 335 6.33 -12.85 -7.82
N ALA A 336 6.83 -11.62 -7.80
CA ALA A 336 7.62 -11.06 -8.89
C ALA A 336 9.05 -11.63 -8.94
N GLN A 337 9.72 -11.77 -7.79
CA GLN A 337 11.07 -12.31 -7.73
C GLN A 337 11.11 -13.79 -8.09
N LEU A 338 10.15 -14.61 -7.67
CA LEU A 338 10.07 -16.00 -8.12
C LEU A 338 9.83 -16.12 -9.64
N ALA A 339 9.07 -15.20 -10.24
CA ALA A 339 8.95 -15.14 -11.69
C ALA A 339 10.28 -14.74 -12.35
N LEU A 340 10.99 -13.74 -11.81
CA LEU A 340 12.32 -13.37 -12.28
C LEU A 340 13.32 -14.52 -12.16
N TYR A 341 13.30 -15.27 -11.06
CA TYR A 341 14.13 -16.47 -10.90
C TYR A 341 13.87 -17.47 -12.03
N ARG A 342 12.61 -17.82 -12.30
CA ARG A 342 12.26 -18.75 -13.39
C ARG A 342 12.64 -18.21 -14.77
N LEU A 343 12.56 -16.90 -14.97
CA LEU A 343 12.87 -16.24 -16.24
C LEU A 343 14.37 -16.07 -16.46
N THR A 344 15.16 -15.83 -15.42
CA THR A 344 16.57 -15.40 -15.56
C THR A 344 17.56 -16.40 -15.03
N GLY A 345 17.13 -17.33 -14.17
CA GLY A 345 17.99 -18.27 -13.46
C GLY A 345 18.82 -17.65 -12.33
N ARG A 346 18.62 -16.36 -12.02
CA ARG A 346 19.39 -15.63 -11.02
C ARG A 346 19.04 -16.03 -9.58
N PRO A 347 19.94 -16.67 -8.82
CA PRO A 347 19.63 -17.30 -7.54
C PRO A 347 19.21 -16.31 -6.45
N GLU A 348 19.68 -15.06 -6.51
CA GLU A 348 19.37 -14.05 -5.50
C GLU A 348 17.87 -13.78 -5.35
N TYR A 349 17.10 -13.96 -6.43
CA TYR A 349 15.65 -13.81 -6.39
C TYR A 349 14.95 -14.94 -5.64
N LEU A 350 15.47 -16.17 -5.75
CA LEU A 350 14.98 -17.31 -4.98
C LEU A 350 15.33 -17.14 -3.51
N GLU A 351 16.59 -16.85 -3.21
CA GLU A 351 17.08 -16.70 -1.83
C GLU A 351 16.32 -15.62 -1.04
N ARG A 352 16.09 -14.45 -1.65
CA ARG A 352 15.29 -13.38 -1.00
C ARG A 352 13.83 -13.77 -0.84
N SER A 353 13.27 -14.48 -1.83
CA SER A 353 11.89 -14.97 -1.76
C SER A 353 11.70 -15.97 -0.63
N GLU A 354 12.60 -16.94 -0.48
CA GLU A 354 12.61 -17.90 0.63
C GLU A 354 12.67 -17.19 1.99
N LYS A 355 13.51 -16.17 2.11
CA LYS A 355 13.65 -15.38 3.33
C LYS A 355 12.39 -14.59 3.70
N MET A 356 11.72 -13.97 2.73
CA MET A 356 10.42 -13.31 2.95
C MET A 356 9.31 -14.33 3.26
N VAL A 357 9.34 -15.50 2.65
CA VAL A 357 8.39 -16.60 2.92
C VAL A 357 8.57 -17.13 4.35
N ASN A 358 9.81 -17.34 4.78
CA ASN A 358 10.12 -17.78 6.15
C ASN A 358 9.65 -16.76 7.18
N LEU A 359 9.88 -15.47 6.94
CA LEU A 359 9.39 -14.39 7.78
C LEU A 359 7.88 -14.48 7.99
N PHE A 360 7.11 -14.70 6.91
CA PHE A 360 5.66 -14.86 7.01
C PHE A 360 5.26 -16.16 7.70
N LYS A 361 5.82 -17.30 7.30
CA LYS A 361 5.48 -18.63 7.83
C LYS A 361 5.70 -18.71 9.34
N ASN A 362 6.80 -18.14 9.84
CA ASN A 362 7.14 -18.12 11.25
C ASN A 362 6.17 -17.29 12.12
N ARG A 363 5.27 -16.51 11.50
CA ARG A 363 4.30 -15.63 12.17
C ARG A 363 2.85 -16.02 11.90
N LEU A 364 2.62 -17.19 11.30
CA LEU A 364 1.29 -17.76 11.18
C LEU A 364 0.78 -18.21 12.55
N ILE A 365 -0.51 -17.98 12.79
CA ILE A 365 -1.21 -18.42 13.99
C ILE A 365 -2.08 -19.60 13.58
N TYR A 366 -1.72 -20.79 14.04
CA TYR A 366 -2.49 -22.01 13.78
C TYR A 366 -3.64 -22.16 14.77
N ASP A 367 -4.86 -22.29 14.25
CA ASP A 367 -6.05 -22.68 15.00
C ASP A 367 -6.27 -24.18 14.78
N SER A 368 -5.96 -25.00 15.80
CA SER A 368 -6.09 -26.45 15.74
C SER A 368 -7.54 -26.94 15.76
N ASP A 369 -8.46 -26.16 16.33
CA ASP A 369 -9.87 -26.55 16.46
C ASP A 369 -10.59 -26.43 15.12
N LYS A 370 -10.21 -25.41 14.33
CA LYS A 370 -10.74 -25.18 12.99
C LYS A 370 -9.82 -25.65 11.87
N ASP A 371 -8.61 -26.10 12.20
CA ASP A 371 -7.54 -26.48 11.28
C ASP A 371 -7.30 -25.41 10.21
N LEU A 372 -6.98 -24.19 10.63
CA LEU A 372 -6.75 -23.06 9.74
C LEU A 372 -5.63 -22.13 10.21
N TYR A 373 -5.18 -21.24 9.34
CA TYR A 373 -4.27 -20.16 9.71
C TYR A 373 -4.97 -18.81 9.82
N THR A 374 -4.56 -18.03 10.82
CA THR A 374 -4.78 -16.58 10.85
C THR A 374 -3.43 -15.89 10.95
N TRP A 375 -3.35 -14.62 10.58
CA TRP A 375 -2.10 -13.86 10.66
C TRP A 375 -2.37 -12.37 10.82
N ASN A 376 -1.32 -11.65 11.18
CA ASN A 376 -1.34 -10.21 11.31
C ASN A 376 -0.88 -9.53 10.02
N TYR A 377 -1.38 -8.33 9.75
CA TYR A 377 -1.03 -7.48 8.61
C TYR A 377 0.47 -7.18 8.49
N TRP A 378 1.11 -7.05 9.65
CA TRP A 378 2.53 -6.70 9.77
C TRP A 378 3.18 -7.58 10.83
N TYR A 379 4.48 -7.43 10.99
CA TYR A 379 5.34 -8.11 11.96
C TYR A 379 6.08 -7.07 12.80
N GLU A 380 7.06 -7.51 13.58
CA GLU A 380 7.84 -6.66 14.45
C GLU A 380 8.61 -5.57 13.69
N PRO A 381 8.78 -4.38 14.28
CA PRO A 381 8.30 -3.96 15.60
C PRO A 381 6.82 -3.55 15.63
N MET A 382 6.17 -3.35 14.48
CA MET A 382 4.81 -2.80 14.38
C MET A 382 3.76 -3.62 15.16
N THR A 383 3.86 -4.94 15.10
CA THR A 383 2.89 -5.86 15.70
C THR A 383 3.11 -6.12 17.19
N THR A 384 4.34 -5.94 17.70
CA THR A 384 4.69 -6.35 19.07
C THR A 384 5.19 -5.19 19.93
N THR A 385 6.44 -4.77 19.77
CA THR A 385 7.14 -3.89 20.70
C THR A 385 6.90 -2.41 20.42
N GLY A 386 6.60 -2.05 19.17
CA GLY A 386 6.65 -0.68 18.72
C GLY A 386 8.05 -0.09 18.91
N TRP A 387 8.13 1.23 19.07
CA TRP A 387 9.38 1.94 19.37
C TRP A 387 9.14 3.26 20.10
N LYS A 388 10.21 3.74 20.74
CA LYS A 388 10.32 5.00 21.47
C LYS A 388 11.41 5.87 20.82
N PRO A 389 11.56 7.16 21.21
CA PRO A 389 12.53 8.03 20.55
C PRO A 389 13.98 7.55 20.70
N GLU A 390 14.29 6.89 21.83
CA GLU A 390 15.63 6.39 22.14
C GLU A 390 16.06 5.24 21.21
N ASP A 391 15.10 4.47 20.69
CA ASP A 391 15.36 3.38 19.75
C ASP A 391 15.84 3.90 18.39
N ASN A 392 15.56 5.18 18.10
CA ASN A 392 16.02 5.89 16.90
C ASN A 392 15.68 5.14 15.58
N ILE A 393 14.54 4.45 15.53
CA ILE A 393 14.13 3.65 14.36
C ILE A 393 13.73 4.56 13.20
N SER A 394 12.76 5.45 13.41
CA SER A 394 12.15 6.30 12.38
C SER A 394 12.51 7.78 12.55
N HIS A 395 12.76 8.47 11.43
CA HIS A 395 12.87 9.92 11.42
C HIS A 395 11.50 10.57 11.58
N ASN A 396 10.48 10.08 10.89
CA ASN A 396 9.18 10.75 10.76
C ASN A 396 8.29 10.53 11.99
N VAL A 397 8.26 9.32 12.53
CA VAL A 397 7.44 8.90 13.68
C VAL A 397 8.35 8.49 14.81
N LYS A 398 8.38 9.29 15.87
CA LYS A 398 9.30 9.07 16.99
C LYS A 398 8.83 8.03 17.99
N VAL A 399 7.52 7.80 18.08
CA VAL A 399 6.92 6.78 18.95
C VAL A 399 5.82 6.04 18.21
N TYR A 400 5.84 4.72 18.36
CA TYR A 400 4.76 3.86 17.91
C TYR A 400 4.46 2.83 18.99
N GLU A 401 3.18 2.71 19.34
CA GLU A 401 2.72 1.64 20.24
C GLU A 401 2.52 0.36 19.42
N GLY A 402 3.35 -0.65 19.69
CA GLY A 402 3.25 -1.95 19.03
C GLY A 402 1.88 -2.58 19.27
N LYS A 403 1.21 -2.99 18.18
CA LYS A 403 -0.14 -3.54 18.27
C LYS A 403 -0.40 -4.51 17.14
N ALA A 404 -0.70 -5.75 17.50
CA ALA A 404 -1.15 -6.75 16.56
C ALA A 404 -2.44 -6.32 15.87
N ARG A 405 -2.44 -6.48 14.55
CA ARG A 405 -3.58 -6.16 13.69
C ARG A 405 -3.78 -7.36 12.78
N VAL A 406 -4.88 -8.07 12.99
CA VAL A 406 -5.29 -9.17 12.13
C VAL A 406 -5.41 -8.67 10.69
N GLU A 407 -4.92 -9.48 9.76
CA GLU A 407 -4.97 -9.17 8.34
C GLU A 407 -6.41 -9.03 7.83
N ASP A 408 -6.63 -8.08 6.93
CA ASP A 408 -7.90 -7.98 6.21
C ASP A 408 -7.91 -8.81 4.94
N ILE A 409 -9.10 -9.22 4.50
CA ILE A 409 -9.23 -10.16 3.39
C ILE A 409 -8.80 -9.59 2.03
N SER A 410 -8.63 -8.25 1.92
CA SER A 410 -8.16 -7.62 0.68
C SER A 410 -6.66 -7.78 0.52
N HIS A 411 -5.92 -7.39 1.56
CA HIS A 411 -4.46 -7.55 1.63
C HIS A 411 -4.06 -9.02 1.79
N GLY A 412 -4.80 -9.79 2.60
CA GLY A 412 -4.61 -11.23 2.75
C GLY A 412 -4.69 -11.99 1.42
N GLY A 413 -5.45 -11.48 0.45
CA GLY A 413 -5.45 -12.02 -0.92
C GLY A 413 -4.07 -11.97 -1.59
N HIS A 414 -3.25 -10.96 -1.32
CA HIS A 414 -1.86 -10.90 -1.79
C HIS A 414 -0.98 -11.95 -1.12
N ASP A 415 -1.15 -12.13 0.19
CA ASP A 415 -0.40 -13.12 0.96
C ASP A 415 -0.69 -14.53 0.46
N ILE A 416 -1.95 -14.83 0.14
CA ILE A 416 -2.35 -16.10 -0.47
C ILE A 416 -1.69 -16.33 -1.84
N HIS A 417 -1.49 -15.28 -2.64
CA HIS A 417 -0.72 -15.42 -3.89
C HIS A 417 0.74 -15.77 -3.63
N MET A 418 1.37 -15.18 -2.59
CA MET A 418 2.73 -15.56 -2.18
C MET A 418 2.78 -17.01 -1.73
N VAL A 419 1.85 -17.43 -0.86
CA VAL A 419 1.75 -18.81 -0.36
C VAL A 419 1.69 -19.80 -1.53
N MET A 420 0.82 -19.56 -2.51
CA MET A 420 0.69 -20.43 -3.67
C MET A 420 1.92 -20.37 -4.60
N ALA A 421 2.54 -19.21 -4.77
CA ALA A 421 3.77 -19.08 -5.57
C ALA A 421 4.95 -19.84 -4.92
N ALA A 422 5.07 -19.74 -3.59
CA ALA A 422 6.09 -20.43 -2.79
C ALA A 422 5.87 -21.95 -2.79
N TYR A 423 4.63 -22.40 -2.56
CA TYR A 423 4.26 -23.82 -2.62
C TYR A 423 4.60 -24.46 -3.98
N LYS A 424 4.30 -23.78 -5.09
CA LYS A 424 4.63 -24.26 -6.45
C LYS A 424 6.14 -24.36 -6.70
N MET A 425 6.94 -23.57 -6.00
CA MET A 425 8.40 -23.64 -6.05
C MET A 425 8.97 -24.67 -5.06
N GLY A 426 8.13 -25.31 -4.23
CA GLY A 426 8.56 -26.24 -3.19
C GLY A 426 9.25 -25.56 -2.00
N ILE A 427 8.99 -24.26 -1.78
CA ILE A 427 9.61 -23.49 -0.69
C ILE A 427 8.58 -23.11 0.36
N GLY A 428 8.95 -23.23 1.63
CA GLY A 428 8.18 -22.75 2.78
C GLY A 428 6.94 -23.57 3.10
N PHE A 429 6.04 -23.85 2.15
CA PHE A 429 4.71 -24.44 2.39
C PHE A 429 4.55 -25.83 1.80
N ASP A 430 3.79 -26.67 2.49
CA ASP A 430 3.41 -28.01 2.06
C ASP A 430 1.89 -28.12 1.78
N PRO A 431 1.38 -29.27 1.29
CA PRO A 431 -0.05 -29.41 1.02
C PRO A 431 -0.96 -29.20 2.25
N ALA A 432 -0.50 -29.56 3.46
CA ALA A 432 -1.29 -29.34 4.68
C ALA A 432 -1.40 -27.85 5.01
N ASP A 433 -0.34 -27.08 4.77
CA ASP A 433 -0.39 -25.62 4.89
C ASP A 433 -1.43 -25.02 3.93
N ILE A 434 -1.44 -25.46 2.66
CA ILE A 434 -2.41 -24.96 1.67
C ILE A 434 -3.85 -25.26 2.11
N MET A 435 -4.11 -26.45 2.65
CA MET A 435 -5.41 -26.80 3.19
C MET A 435 -5.83 -25.92 4.37
N ARG A 436 -4.89 -25.53 5.24
CA ARG A 436 -5.16 -24.60 6.36
C ARG A 436 -5.53 -23.21 5.87
N PHE A 437 -4.86 -22.70 4.83
CA PHE A 437 -5.25 -21.43 4.20
C PHE A 437 -6.60 -21.52 3.47
N ALA A 438 -6.89 -22.65 2.82
CA ALA A 438 -8.21 -22.91 2.23
C ALA A 438 -9.30 -22.95 3.31
N ASN A 439 -9.03 -23.54 4.47
CA ASN A 439 -9.93 -23.53 5.61
C ASN A 439 -10.13 -22.10 6.17
N THR A 440 -9.11 -21.23 6.15
CA THR A 440 -9.28 -19.80 6.47
C THR A 440 -10.32 -19.18 5.54
N PHE A 441 -10.20 -19.40 4.23
CA PHE A 441 -11.18 -18.90 3.28
C PHE A 441 -12.59 -19.46 3.55
N LEU A 442 -12.72 -20.78 3.64
CA LEU A 442 -14.00 -21.48 3.71
C LEU A 442 -14.75 -21.34 5.04
N LYS A 443 -14.00 -21.18 6.15
CA LYS A 443 -14.56 -21.17 7.51
C LYS A 443 -14.59 -19.79 8.15
N ASN A 444 -13.67 -18.89 7.80
CA ASN A 444 -13.60 -17.54 8.37
C ASN A 444 -13.97 -16.44 7.35
N VAL A 445 -13.43 -16.47 6.13
CA VAL A 445 -13.64 -15.39 5.15
C VAL A 445 -15.06 -15.39 4.59
N VAL A 446 -15.53 -16.53 4.08
CA VAL A 446 -16.93 -16.66 3.65
C VAL A 446 -17.78 -17.14 4.82
N THR A 447 -18.99 -16.59 4.95
CA THR A 447 -19.94 -17.07 5.97
C THR A 447 -20.38 -18.51 5.67
N PRO A 448 -20.86 -19.29 6.67
CA PRO A 448 -21.29 -20.67 6.44
C PRO A 448 -22.37 -20.85 5.36
N ASP A 449 -23.26 -19.86 5.20
CA ASP A 449 -24.27 -19.82 4.14
C ASP A 449 -23.75 -19.33 2.79
N ARG A 450 -22.49 -18.88 2.74
CA ARG A 450 -21.75 -18.36 1.59
C ARG A 450 -22.41 -17.16 0.92
N LYS A 451 -23.19 -16.38 1.67
CA LYS A 451 -23.87 -15.19 1.15
C LYS A 451 -23.17 -13.90 1.53
N LYS A 452 -22.28 -13.95 2.53
CA LYS A 452 -21.55 -12.79 3.04
C LYS A 452 -20.07 -13.12 3.20
N ILE A 453 -19.31 -12.06 3.46
CA ILE A 453 -17.90 -12.13 3.79
C ILE A 453 -17.64 -11.42 5.11
N THR A 454 -16.58 -11.81 5.78
CA THR A 454 -16.02 -11.11 6.92
C THR A 454 -14.95 -10.12 6.45
N ARG A 455 -14.56 -9.19 7.33
CA ARG A 455 -13.53 -8.20 6.99
C ARG A 455 -12.11 -8.75 7.20
N LEU A 456 -11.91 -9.55 8.25
CA LEU A 456 -10.61 -10.00 8.72
C LEU A 456 -10.45 -11.52 8.57
N VAL A 457 -9.20 -11.98 8.43
CA VAL A 457 -8.90 -13.41 8.20
C VAL A 457 -9.24 -14.32 9.40
N ASP A 458 -9.46 -13.74 10.58
CA ASP A 458 -9.95 -14.44 11.77
C ASP A 458 -11.48 -14.64 11.79
N GLY A 459 -12.18 -14.15 10.77
CA GLY A 459 -13.63 -14.26 10.64
C GLY A 459 -14.40 -13.14 11.34
N SER A 460 -13.72 -12.08 11.80
CA SER A 460 -14.35 -10.94 12.46
C SER A 460 -14.54 -9.73 11.53
N GLY A 461 -15.46 -8.85 11.94
CA GLY A 461 -15.78 -7.60 11.24
C GLY A 461 -16.61 -7.78 9.96
N ASP A 462 -17.22 -6.69 9.53
CA ASP A 462 -17.97 -6.59 8.26
C ASP A 462 -17.44 -5.42 7.45
N TYR A 463 -17.19 -5.65 6.15
CA TYR A 463 -16.80 -4.61 5.20
C TYR A 463 -17.14 -5.04 3.77
N PRO A 464 -18.38 -4.77 3.32
CA PRO A 464 -18.88 -5.26 2.03
C PRO A 464 -18.00 -4.93 0.82
N ALA A 465 -17.32 -3.77 0.84
CA ALA A 465 -16.47 -3.33 -0.27
C ALA A 465 -15.28 -4.25 -0.60
N TYR A 466 -14.88 -5.15 0.31
CA TYR A 466 -13.83 -6.14 0.05
C TYR A 466 -14.32 -7.36 -0.74
N PHE A 467 -15.60 -7.42 -1.10
CA PHE A 467 -16.13 -8.49 -1.93
C PHE A 467 -15.35 -8.67 -3.24
N ASN A 468 -15.01 -7.55 -3.88
CA ASN A 468 -14.25 -7.57 -5.13
C ASN A 468 -12.83 -8.14 -4.97
N SER A 469 -12.29 -8.22 -3.76
CA SER A 469 -10.97 -8.79 -3.49
C SER A 469 -10.98 -10.32 -3.34
N LEU A 470 -12.15 -10.97 -3.24
CA LEU A 470 -12.24 -12.42 -3.07
C LEU A 470 -11.63 -13.22 -4.22
N HIS A 471 -11.61 -12.66 -5.43
CA HIS A 471 -11.01 -13.33 -6.59
C HIS A 471 -9.55 -13.76 -6.34
N GLN A 472 -8.83 -13.02 -5.50
CA GLN A 472 -7.43 -13.31 -5.15
C GLN A 472 -7.28 -14.60 -4.34
N TRP A 473 -8.30 -14.97 -3.56
CA TRP A 473 -8.28 -16.19 -2.75
C TRP A 473 -8.49 -17.45 -3.59
N LEU A 474 -9.09 -17.30 -4.78
CA LEU A 474 -9.46 -18.44 -5.62
C LEU A 474 -8.26 -19.21 -6.17
N VAL A 475 -7.03 -18.68 -6.06
CA VAL A 475 -5.82 -19.43 -6.41
C VAL A 475 -5.64 -20.69 -5.54
N LEU A 476 -6.20 -20.72 -4.33
CA LEU A 476 -6.21 -21.93 -3.48
C LEU A 476 -6.99 -23.09 -4.10
N SER A 477 -7.86 -22.83 -5.09
CA SER A 477 -8.65 -23.88 -5.73
C SER A 477 -7.83 -24.85 -6.59
N GLU A 478 -6.56 -24.53 -6.85
CA GLU A 478 -5.64 -25.45 -7.49
C GLU A 478 -5.34 -26.68 -6.61
N VAL A 479 -5.54 -26.58 -5.30
CA VAL A 479 -5.37 -27.68 -4.32
C VAL A 479 -6.69 -28.06 -3.65
N GLU A 480 -7.55 -27.08 -3.32
CA GLU A 480 -8.86 -27.31 -2.69
C GLU A 480 -10.02 -26.79 -3.57
N PRO A 481 -10.62 -27.64 -4.44
CA PRO A 481 -11.67 -27.26 -5.37
C PRO A 481 -12.92 -26.60 -4.73
N GLU A 482 -13.19 -26.86 -3.45
CA GLU A 482 -14.29 -26.23 -2.71
C GLU A 482 -14.16 -24.71 -2.65
N VAL A 483 -12.94 -24.16 -2.66
CA VAL A 483 -12.69 -22.72 -2.71
C VAL A 483 -13.33 -22.11 -3.96
N ALA A 484 -13.16 -22.74 -5.13
CA ALA A 484 -13.77 -22.26 -6.36
C ALA A 484 -15.30 -22.37 -6.31
N ARG A 485 -15.85 -23.47 -5.77
CA ARG A 485 -17.30 -23.65 -5.61
C ARG A 485 -17.91 -22.60 -4.70
N ALA A 486 -17.26 -22.29 -3.57
CA ALA A 486 -17.70 -21.24 -2.66
C ALA A 486 -17.58 -19.84 -3.28
N GLY A 487 -16.48 -19.56 -3.98
CA GLY A 487 -16.25 -18.31 -4.71
C GLY A 487 -17.28 -18.06 -5.81
N GLU A 488 -17.59 -19.09 -6.61
CA GLU A 488 -18.65 -19.01 -7.63
C GLU A 488 -20.03 -18.82 -6.99
N TYR A 489 -20.33 -19.55 -5.91
CA TYR A 489 -21.59 -19.41 -5.21
C TYR A 489 -21.79 -17.97 -4.73
N ILE A 490 -20.83 -17.39 -4.01
CA ILE A 490 -20.98 -16.03 -3.48
C ILE A 490 -21.04 -14.99 -4.61
N TYR A 491 -20.27 -15.18 -5.69
CA TYR A 491 -20.31 -14.34 -6.89
C TYR A 491 -21.70 -14.28 -7.53
N ASN A 492 -22.38 -15.42 -7.62
CA ASN A 492 -23.72 -15.48 -8.19
C ASN A 492 -24.80 -14.90 -7.25
N HIS A 493 -24.51 -14.70 -5.95
CA HIS A 493 -25.47 -14.22 -4.95
C HIS A 493 -25.25 -12.77 -4.49
N ARG A 494 -24.05 -12.20 -4.64
CA ARG A 494 -23.78 -10.77 -4.41
C ARG A 494 -23.47 -10.13 -5.77
N GLN A 495 -24.43 -9.37 -6.30
CA GLN A 495 -24.36 -8.74 -7.63
C GLN A 495 -23.33 -7.59 -7.69
N GLU A 496 -22.08 -7.86 -7.35
CA GLU A 496 -20.97 -6.91 -7.31
C GLU A 496 -19.91 -7.37 -8.31
N GLU A 497 -19.97 -6.80 -9.52
CA GLU A 497 -19.25 -7.29 -10.69
C GLU A 497 -17.91 -6.59 -10.85
N THR A 498 -16.85 -7.36 -11.12
CA THR A 498 -15.58 -6.81 -11.59
C THR A 498 -14.95 -7.72 -12.62
N LEU A 499 -14.15 -7.12 -13.51
CA LEU A 499 -13.37 -7.86 -14.50
C LEU A 499 -12.42 -8.88 -13.85
N PRO A 500 -11.62 -8.55 -12.81
CA PRO A 500 -10.74 -9.53 -12.16
C PRO A 500 -11.48 -10.74 -11.58
N PHE A 501 -12.63 -10.55 -10.94
CA PHE A 501 -13.39 -11.66 -10.38
C PHE A 501 -14.00 -12.55 -11.48
N THR A 502 -14.59 -11.95 -12.50
CA THR A 502 -15.14 -12.69 -13.65
C THR A 502 -14.05 -13.49 -14.37
N ALA A 503 -12.93 -12.83 -14.68
CA ALA A 503 -11.81 -13.44 -15.40
C ALA A 503 -11.20 -14.60 -14.63
N LYS A 504 -10.97 -14.45 -13.32
CA LYS A 504 -10.40 -15.51 -12.48
C LYS A 504 -11.30 -16.74 -12.41
N LEU A 505 -12.61 -16.57 -12.25
CA LEU A 505 -13.56 -17.69 -12.26
C LEU A 505 -13.62 -18.40 -13.61
N LEU A 506 -13.50 -17.67 -14.72
CA LEU A 506 -13.41 -18.27 -16.05
C LEU A 506 -12.11 -19.07 -16.24
N ALA A 507 -10.99 -18.55 -15.75
CA ALA A 507 -9.69 -19.22 -15.84
C ALA A 507 -9.66 -20.55 -15.09
N ILE A 508 -10.31 -20.63 -13.93
CA ILE A 508 -10.35 -21.84 -13.09
C ILE A 508 -11.24 -22.95 -13.69
N ARG A 509 -12.21 -22.62 -14.55
CA ARG A 509 -13.14 -23.61 -15.15
C ARG A 509 -12.52 -24.42 -16.29
N ARG A 510 -11.34 -24.02 -16.78
CA ARG A 510 -10.62 -24.69 -17.86
C ARG A 510 -9.76 -25.80 -17.31
#